data_AF-A0A3P9MA30-F1
#
_entry.id   AF-A0A3P9MA30-F1
#
_cell.length_a   1.000
_cell.length_b   1.000
_cell.length_c   1.000
_cell.angle_alpha   90.00
_cell.angle_beta   90.00
_cell.angle_gamma   90.00
#
_symmetry.space_group_name_H-M   'P 1'
#
loop_
_entity.id
_entity.type
_entity.pdbx_description
1 polymer ?
#
loop_
_entity_poly.entity_id
_entity_poly.type
_entity_poly.pdbx_seq_one_letter_code
_entity_poly.pdbx_strand_id
1 'polypeptide(L)'
;FAQCPSAPTHVSRNHEYLKGYEFQLQENTDAVKQVKESVDANTAAVKSVVEDVNRLKLQMVSLQKENASLLEMCLEHKEGEITPDETLKILSKVMSVNVEELRHSVATVHRLGQKGKNNQPRQIIIQFGMRVVRDQVWRMSKNAKICKDLNVRFKEDFCKEDRETRQHPCISSLAVLLPSCQAAPSPTSFYQYIHYPSSEHVQTISVWLL
;
A
#
# COMPACT_ATOMS: atom_id res chain seq x y z
N PHE A 1 34.32 3.40 -98.54
CA PHE A 1 35.24 2.70 -97.63
C PHE A 1 34.78 2.94 -96.20
N ALA A 2 34.13 1.96 -95.58
CA ALA A 2 33.75 2.04 -94.17
C ALA A 2 34.98 1.70 -93.31
N GLN A 3 35.40 2.62 -92.44
CA GLN A 3 36.47 2.36 -91.48
C GLN A 3 35.96 1.42 -90.39
N CYS A 4 36.61 0.26 -90.25
CA CYS A 4 36.38 -0.64 -89.14
C CYS A 4 36.79 0.04 -87.83
N PRO A 5 35.96 0.00 -86.76
CA PRO A 5 36.35 0.52 -85.47
C PRO A 5 37.52 -0.28 -84.91
N SER A 6 38.63 0.41 -84.66
CA SER A 6 39.83 -0.16 -84.05
C SER A 6 39.50 -0.68 -82.65
N ALA A 7 39.90 -1.92 -82.36
CA ALA A 7 39.71 -2.55 -81.07
C ALA A 7 40.30 -1.67 -79.94
N PRO A 8 39.57 -1.47 -78.83
CA PRO A 8 40.05 -0.67 -77.71
C PRO A 8 41.35 -1.27 -77.18
N THR A 9 42.37 -0.42 -77.05
CA THR A 9 43.70 -0.82 -76.56
C THR A 9 43.60 -1.28 -75.11
N HIS A 10 44.35 -2.32 -74.75
CA HIS A 10 44.36 -2.95 -73.41
C HIS A 10 44.58 -1.95 -72.25
N VAL A 11 45.26 -0.82 -72.54
CA VAL A 11 45.51 0.28 -71.60
C VAL A 11 44.21 1.00 -71.20
N SER A 12 43.24 1.14 -72.11
CA SER A 12 41.96 1.82 -71.84
C SER A 12 41.09 1.07 -70.82
N ARG A 13 41.09 -0.27 -70.86
CA ARG A 13 40.32 -1.09 -69.91
C ARG A 13 40.89 -1.04 -68.50
N ASN A 14 42.21 -1.09 -68.37
CA ASN A 14 42.87 -0.99 -67.06
C ASN A 14 42.59 0.35 -66.38
N HIS A 15 42.52 1.45 -67.14
CA HIS A 15 42.17 2.77 -66.62
C HIS A 15 40.75 2.83 -66.03
N GLU A 16 39.78 2.19 -66.69
CA GLU A 16 38.40 2.11 -66.18
C GLU A 16 38.31 1.29 -64.89
N TYR A 17 39.03 0.17 -64.81
CA TYR A 17 39.09 -0.63 -63.58
C TYR A 17 39.72 0.16 -62.43
N LEU A 18 40.83 0.87 -62.68
CA LEU A 18 41.48 1.69 -61.64
C LEU A 18 40.56 2.79 -61.11
N LYS A 19 39.84 3.50 -62.00
CA LYS A 19 38.83 4.48 -61.57
C LYS A 19 37.71 3.86 -60.74
N GLY A 20 37.25 2.66 -61.10
CA GLY A 20 36.26 1.92 -60.33
C GLY A 20 36.75 1.60 -58.92
N TYR A 21 38.00 1.15 -58.79
CA TYR A 21 38.63 0.88 -57.49
C TYR A 21 38.83 2.16 -56.66
N GLU A 22 39.26 3.27 -57.28
CA GLU A 22 39.39 4.56 -56.59
C GLU A 22 38.05 5.02 -56.01
N PHE A 23 36.96 4.90 -56.78
CA PHE A 23 35.61 5.24 -56.31
C PHE A 23 35.19 4.37 -55.12
N GLN A 24 35.38 3.05 -55.21
CA GLN A 24 35.07 2.12 -54.12
C GLN A 24 35.92 2.38 -52.87
N LEU A 25 37.20 2.72 -53.04
CA LEU A 25 38.09 3.06 -51.93
C LEU A 25 37.62 4.35 -51.23
N GLN A 26 37.16 5.34 -51.99
CA GLN A 26 36.61 6.56 -51.44
C GLN A 26 35.31 6.29 -50.66
N GLU A 27 34.37 5.54 -51.24
CA GLU A 27 33.11 5.16 -50.59
C GLU A 27 33.36 4.37 -49.30
N ASN A 28 34.28 3.40 -49.34
CA ASN A 28 34.67 2.64 -48.16
C ASN A 28 35.35 3.52 -47.10
N THR A 29 36.16 4.50 -47.51
CA THR A 29 36.81 5.44 -46.59
C THR A 29 35.76 6.29 -45.86
N ASP A 30 34.77 6.80 -46.60
CA ASP A 30 33.69 7.60 -46.04
C ASP A 30 32.79 6.77 -45.10
N ALA A 31 32.48 5.53 -45.47
CA ALA A 31 31.74 4.60 -44.63
C ALA A 31 32.50 4.27 -43.33
N VAL A 32 33.80 4.00 -43.41
CA VAL A 32 34.65 3.73 -42.23
C VAL A 32 34.69 4.95 -41.30
N LYS A 33 34.76 6.16 -41.87
CA LYS A 33 34.72 7.40 -41.09
C LYS A 33 33.39 7.55 -40.34
N GLN A 34 32.26 7.30 -41.02
CA GLN A 34 30.94 7.36 -40.41
C GLN A 34 30.77 6.31 -39.30
N VAL A 35 31.23 5.08 -39.53
CA VAL A 35 31.20 4.01 -38.51
C VAL A 35 32.02 4.42 -37.30
N LYS A 36 33.21 5.00 -37.50
CA LYS A 36 34.05 5.48 -36.40
C LYS A 36 33.34 6.54 -35.55
N GLU A 37 32.74 7.54 -36.18
CA GLU A 37 31.97 8.59 -35.48
C GLU A 37 30.79 8.00 -34.68
N SER A 38 30.08 7.02 -35.25
CA SER A 38 29.00 6.31 -34.55
C SER A 38 29.51 5.49 -33.37
N VAL A 39 30.66 4.81 -33.50
CA VAL A 39 31.26 4.04 -32.41
C VAL A 39 31.71 4.95 -31.27
N ASP A 40 32.29 6.10 -31.57
CA ASP A 40 32.73 7.08 -30.57
C ASP A 40 31.52 7.66 -29.80
N ALA A 41 30.44 8.01 -30.51
CA ALA A 41 29.19 8.48 -29.90
C ALA A 41 28.54 7.41 -29.01
N ASN A 42 28.47 6.17 -29.47
CA ASN A 42 27.92 5.06 -28.70
C ASN A 42 28.79 4.76 -27.46
N THR A 43 30.11 4.86 -27.58
CA THR A 43 31.03 4.68 -26.45
C THR A 43 30.79 5.74 -25.37
N ALA A 44 30.56 7.00 -25.76
CA ALA A 44 30.23 8.06 -24.82
C ALA A 44 28.86 7.81 -24.13
N ALA A 45 27.84 7.41 -24.90
CA ALA A 45 26.52 7.09 -24.36
C ALA A 45 26.57 5.92 -23.37
N VAL A 46 27.29 4.84 -23.70
CA VAL A 46 27.44 3.67 -22.82
C VAL A 46 28.13 4.06 -21.51
N LYS A 47 29.16 4.92 -21.54
CA LYS A 47 29.82 5.41 -20.32
C LYS A 47 28.84 6.14 -19.41
N SER A 48 28.03 7.05 -19.97
CA SER A 48 27.01 7.79 -19.21
C SER A 48 25.97 6.85 -18.60
N VAL A 49 25.49 5.86 -19.35
CA VAL A 49 24.53 4.86 -18.82
C VAL A 49 25.14 4.02 -17.70
N VAL A 50 26.42 3.63 -17.81
CA VAL A 50 27.11 2.87 -16.76
C VAL A 50 27.21 3.67 -15.46
N GLU A 51 27.50 4.98 -15.54
CA GLU A 51 27.53 5.87 -14.37
C GLU A 51 26.15 5.98 -13.71
N ASP A 52 25.09 6.13 -14.51
CA ASP A 52 23.71 6.18 -14.01
C ASP A 52 23.29 4.87 -13.34
N VAL A 53 23.62 3.72 -13.94
CA VAL A 53 23.35 2.40 -13.36
C VAL A 53 24.07 2.23 -12.02
N ASN A 54 25.32 2.68 -11.91
CA ASN A 54 26.06 2.62 -10.65
C ASN A 54 25.44 3.53 -9.58
N ARG A 55 25.00 4.73 -9.95
CA ARG A 55 24.29 5.64 -9.03
C ARG A 55 22.98 5.03 -8.52
N LEU A 56 22.19 4.43 -9.42
CA LEU A 56 20.92 3.77 -9.06
C LEU A 56 21.15 2.56 -8.14
N LYS A 57 22.20 1.76 -8.40
CA LYS A 57 22.57 0.63 -7.52
C LYS A 57 22.88 1.10 -6.10
N LEU A 58 23.62 2.20 -5.94
CA LEU A 58 23.91 2.77 -4.62
C LEU A 58 22.65 3.24 -3.89
N GLN A 59 21.74 3.91 -4.60
CA GLN A 59 20.45 4.33 -4.02
C GLN A 59 19.59 3.14 -3.59
N MET A 60 19.52 2.08 -4.41
CA MET A 60 18.79 0.86 -4.09
C MET A 60 19.30 0.21 -2.80
N VAL A 61 20.62 0.13 -2.62
CA VAL A 61 21.22 -0.42 -1.39
C VAL A 61 20.88 0.43 -0.16
N SER A 62 20.89 1.76 -0.29
CA SER A 62 20.48 2.66 0.80
C SER A 62 19.03 2.43 1.21
N LEU A 63 18.12 2.39 0.23
CA LEU A 63 16.70 2.14 0.47
C LEU A 63 16.44 0.75 1.06
N GLN A 64 17.17 -0.28 0.62
CA GLN A 64 17.08 -1.61 1.21
C GLN A 64 17.50 -1.61 2.67
N LYS A 65 18.55 -0.87 3.03
CA LYS A 65 19.00 -0.73 4.42
C LYS A 65 17.98 0.02 5.28
N GLU A 66 17.41 1.12 4.77
CA GLU A 66 16.34 1.85 5.45
C GLU A 66 15.10 0.97 5.66
N ASN A 67 14.67 0.24 4.64
CA ASN A 67 13.55 -0.69 4.74
C ASN A 67 13.80 -1.80 5.76
N ALA A 68 15.02 -2.34 5.83
CA ALA A 68 15.38 -3.34 6.85
C ALA A 68 15.26 -2.76 8.28
N SER A 69 15.74 -1.53 8.50
CA SER A 69 15.61 -0.86 9.79
C SER A 69 14.15 -0.56 10.14
N LEU A 70 13.33 -0.14 9.18
CA LEU A 70 11.90 0.07 9.37
C LEU A 70 11.18 -1.25 9.72
N LEU A 71 11.55 -2.36 9.08
CA LEU A 71 11.01 -3.69 9.37
C LEU A 71 11.38 -4.14 10.79
N GLU A 72 12.62 -3.94 11.21
CA GLU A 72 13.09 -4.25 12.56
C GLU A 72 12.32 -3.46 13.61
N MET A 73 12.21 -2.13 13.45
CA MET A 73 11.35 -1.31 14.31
C MET A 73 9.91 -1.82 14.31
N CYS A 74 9.35 -2.18 13.15
CA CYS A 74 7.99 -2.70 13.07
C CYS A 74 7.81 -4.06 13.78
N LEU A 75 8.87 -4.88 13.89
CA LEU A 75 8.85 -6.14 14.61
C LEU A 75 8.94 -5.94 16.13
N GLU A 76 9.77 -5.03 16.61
CA GLU A 76 9.82 -4.64 18.03
C GLU A 76 8.46 -4.11 18.53
N HIS A 77 7.72 -3.42 17.66
CA HIS A 77 6.36 -2.96 17.94
C HIS A 77 5.29 -4.05 17.89
N LYS A 78 5.60 -5.32 17.54
CA LYS A 78 4.65 -6.44 17.56
C LYS A 78 4.68 -7.23 18.87
N GLU A 79 5.72 -7.11 19.68
CA GLU A 79 5.79 -7.87 20.93
C GLU A 79 4.68 -7.43 21.90
N GLY A 80 3.71 -8.33 22.10
CA GLY A 80 2.59 -8.16 23.03
C GLY A 80 1.34 -7.47 22.48
N GLU A 81 1.28 -7.11 21.19
CA GLU A 81 0.08 -6.52 20.58
C GLU A 81 -0.70 -7.53 19.73
N ILE A 82 -2.03 -7.48 19.82
CA ILE A 82 -2.91 -8.31 18.98
C ILE A 82 -2.70 -7.98 17.50
N THR A 83 -2.39 -8.99 16.72
CA THR A 83 -2.26 -8.91 15.25
C THR A 83 -3.63 -8.93 14.56
N PRO A 84 -3.72 -8.52 13.28
CA PRO A 84 -4.95 -8.64 12.51
C PRO A 84 -5.51 -10.08 12.46
N ASP A 85 -4.64 -11.08 12.30
CA ASP A 85 -5.06 -12.50 12.28
C ASP A 85 -5.55 -12.96 13.66
N GLU A 86 -4.93 -12.53 14.75
CA GLU A 86 -5.42 -12.79 16.10
C GLU A 86 -6.75 -12.10 16.37
N THR A 87 -6.95 -10.89 15.84
CA THR A 87 -8.22 -10.18 15.91
C THR A 87 -9.33 -11.01 15.28
N LEU A 88 -9.09 -11.59 14.10
CA LEU A 88 -10.06 -12.49 13.44
C LEU A 88 -10.32 -13.76 14.27
N LYS A 89 -9.30 -14.34 14.90
CA LYS A 89 -9.47 -15.49 15.82
C LYS A 89 -10.31 -15.12 17.05
N ILE A 90 -10.15 -13.92 17.60
CA ILE A 90 -10.96 -13.42 18.71
C ILE A 90 -12.40 -13.25 18.27
N LEU A 91 -12.64 -12.63 17.11
CA LEU A 91 -13.97 -12.48 16.53
C LEU A 91 -14.64 -13.83 16.29
N SER A 92 -13.89 -14.81 15.77
CA SER A 92 -14.35 -16.19 15.54
C SER A 92 -14.83 -16.84 16.84
N LYS A 93 -14.09 -16.66 17.94
CA LYS A 93 -14.50 -17.13 19.28
C LYS A 93 -15.71 -16.39 19.84
N VAL A 94 -15.82 -15.07 19.60
CA VAL A 94 -16.95 -14.27 20.06
C VAL A 94 -18.24 -14.67 19.35
N MET A 95 -18.18 -14.87 18.03
CA MET A 95 -19.34 -15.23 17.21
C MET A 95 -19.63 -16.73 17.16
N SER A 96 -18.69 -17.57 17.59
CA SER A 96 -18.72 -19.02 17.36
C SER A 96 -18.82 -19.38 15.86
N VAL A 97 -18.12 -18.61 15.02
CA VAL A 97 -18.11 -18.73 13.55
C VAL A 97 -16.69 -19.03 13.07
N ASN A 98 -16.52 -19.68 11.93
CA ASN A 98 -15.18 -19.96 11.38
C ASN A 98 -14.47 -18.66 10.94
N VAL A 99 -13.14 -18.63 11.06
CA VAL A 99 -12.30 -17.49 10.67
C VAL A 99 -12.48 -17.13 9.19
N GLU A 100 -12.65 -18.13 8.32
CA GLU A 100 -12.81 -17.90 6.88
C GLU A 100 -14.13 -17.18 6.53
N GLU A 101 -15.22 -17.45 7.26
CA GLU A 101 -16.49 -16.74 7.05
C GLU A 101 -16.38 -15.27 7.50
N LEU A 102 -15.64 -15.03 8.58
CA LEU A 102 -15.33 -13.68 9.06
C LEU A 102 -14.42 -12.89 8.11
N ARG A 103 -13.48 -13.54 7.42
CA ARG A 103 -12.62 -12.88 6.42
C ARG A 103 -13.43 -12.22 5.29
N HIS A 104 -14.57 -12.80 4.91
CA HIS A 104 -15.46 -12.23 3.90
C HIS A 104 -16.33 -11.08 4.44
N SER A 105 -16.58 -11.07 5.75
CA SER A 105 -17.44 -10.08 6.40
C SER A 105 -16.69 -8.87 6.96
N VAL A 106 -15.40 -9.03 7.26
CA VAL A 106 -14.50 -7.98 7.73
C VAL A 106 -13.73 -7.42 6.54
N ALA A 107 -13.94 -6.14 6.25
CA ALA A 107 -13.27 -5.46 5.14
C ALA A 107 -11.81 -5.14 5.47
N THR A 108 -11.57 -4.52 6.64
CA THR A 108 -10.23 -4.12 7.06
C THR A 108 -10.05 -4.23 8.57
N VAL A 109 -8.81 -4.50 9.00
CA VAL A 109 -8.38 -4.49 10.39
C VAL A 109 -7.08 -3.70 10.46
N HIS A 110 -7.10 -2.56 11.14
CA HIS A 110 -5.95 -1.67 11.24
C HIS A 110 -5.61 -1.34 12.68
N ARG A 111 -4.31 -1.24 12.99
CA ARG A 111 -3.84 -0.67 14.26
C ARG A 111 -3.77 0.85 14.14
N LEU A 112 -4.34 1.54 15.13
CA LEU A 112 -4.42 2.99 15.18
C LEU A 112 -3.32 3.57 16.08
N GLY A 113 -2.70 4.64 15.59
CA GLY A 113 -1.76 5.48 16.35
C GLY A 113 -0.39 4.86 16.60
N GLN A 114 0.43 5.59 17.35
CA GLN A 114 1.71 5.13 17.87
C GLN A 114 1.51 4.39 19.21
N LYS A 115 2.47 3.54 19.61
CA LYS A 115 2.43 2.83 20.88
C LYS A 115 2.40 3.86 22.03
N GLY A 116 1.52 3.68 23.01
CA GLY A 116 1.35 4.65 24.09
C GLY A 116 2.62 4.79 24.94
N LYS A 117 2.84 5.97 25.54
CA LYS A 117 4.04 6.27 26.37
C LYS A 117 4.28 5.28 27.52
N ASN A 118 3.24 4.56 27.96
CA ASN A 118 3.30 3.59 29.06
C ASN A 118 3.21 2.13 28.56
N ASN A 119 3.77 1.83 27.39
CA ASN A 119 3.68 0.49 26.78
C ASN A 119 2.23 0.01 26.56
N GLN A 120 1.28 0.93 26.48
CA GLN A 120 -0.14 0.61 26.28
C GLN A 120 -0.35 0.07 24.86
N PRO A 121 -1.09 -1.04 24.72
CA PRO A 121 -1.34 -1.65 23.42
C PRO A 121 -2.17 -0.71 22.53
N ARG A 122 -1.78 -0.59 21.25
CA ARG A 122 -2.49 0.25 20.28
C ARG A 122 -3.94 -0.19 20.12
N GLN A 123 -4.81 0.78 19.86
CA GLN A 123 -6.20 0.48 19.52
C GLN A 123 -6.27 -0.17 18.14
N ILE A 124 -7.21 -1.08 17.94
CA ILE A 124 -7.45 -1.71 16.64
C ILE A 124 -8.80 -1.20 16.15
N ILE A 125 -8.86 -0.75 14.90
CA ILE A 125 -10.13 -0.47 14.22
C ILE A 125 -10.47 -1.61 13.27
N ILE A 126 -11.71 -2.08 13.35
CA ILE A 126 -12.27 -3.12 12.50
C ILE A 126 -13.39 -2.52 11.67
N GLN A 127 -13.26 -2.62 10.37
CA GLN A 127 -14.28 -2.21 9.41
C GLN A 127 -15.02 -3.45 8.92
N PHE A 128 -16.33 -3.46 9.12
CA PHE A 128 -17.20 -4.54 8.62
C PHE A 128 -17.80 -4.15 7.28
N GLY A 129 -17.87 -5.11 6.35
CA GLY A 129 -18.59 -4.93 5.08
C GLY A 129 -20.11 -4.89 5.25
N MET A 130 -20.63 -5.44 6.35
CA MET A 130 -22.07 -5.50 6.63
C MET A 130 -22.40 -5.04 8.04
N ARG A 131 -23.39 -4.15 8.16
CA ARG A 131 -23.88 -3.64 9.45
C ARG A 131 -24.44 -4.73 10.35
N VAL A 132 -25.12 -5.72 9.77
CA VAL A 132 -25.71 -6.83 10.52
C VAL A 132 -24.64 -7.62 11.27
N VAL A 133 -23.50 -7.89 10.61
CA VAL A 133 -22.37 -8.60 11.21
C VAL A 133 -21.75 -7.77 12.32
N ARG A 134 -21.50 -6.49 12.07
CA ARG A 134 -20.98 -5.54 13.06
C ARG A 134 -21.83 -5.52 14.34
N ASP A 135 -23.15 -5.38 14.19
CA ASP A 135 -24.09 -5.28 15.31
C ASP A 135 -24.20 -6.62 16.07
N GLN A 136 -24.08 -7.75 15.36
CA GLN A 136 -24.00 -9.07 15.95
C GLN A 136 -22.73 -9.25 16.79
N VAL A 137 -21.56 -8.90 16.24
CA VAL A 137 -20.28 -8.90 16.96
C VAL A 137 -20.40 -8.07 18.24
N TRP A 138 -20.91 -6.84 18.14
CA TRP A 138 -21.09 -5.93 19.26
C TRP A 138 -21.99 -6.51 20.36
N ARG A 139 -23.11 -7.15 19.97
CA ARG A 139 -24.04 -7.75 20.92
C ARG A 139 -23.41 -8.94 21.64
N MET A 140 -22.71 -9.80 20.90
CA MET A 140 -22.07 -11.00 21.44
C MET A 140 -20.85 -10.66 22.31
N SER A 141 -20.08 -9.63 21.95
CA SER A 141 -18.86 -9.25 22.66
C SER A 141 -19.10 -8.72 24.07
N LYS A 142 -20.27 -8.13 24.37
CA LYS A 142 -20.58 -7.53 25.69
C LYS A 142 -20.50 -8.54 26.84
N ASN A 143 -20.91 -9.78 26.59
CA ASN A 143 -20.98 -10.84 27.60
C ASN A 143 -19.96 -11.96 27.37
N ALA A 144 -19.08 -11.82 26.38
CA ALA A 144 -18.14 -12.86 26.00
C ALA A 144 -17.02 -12.98 27.03
N LYS A 145 -16.86 -14.18 27.62
CA LYS A 145 -15.79 -14.49 28.60
C LYS A 145 -14.40 -14.27 28.00
N ILE A 146 -14.23 -14.65 26.73
CA ILE A 146 -12.97 -14.50 26.00
C ILE A 146 -12.43 -13.06 25.98
N CYS A 147 -13.31 -12.05 25.98
CA CYS A 147 -12.90 -10.64 26.05
C CYS A 147 -12.26 -10.32 27.41
N LYS A 148 -12.77 -10.89 28.51
CA LYS A 148 -12.20 -10.72 29.85
C LYS A 148 -10.88 -11.47 29.98
N ASP A 149 -10.84 -12.71 29.50
CA ASP A 149 -9.66 -13.57 29.58
C ASP A 149 -8.46 -12.99 28.80
N LEU A 150 -8.73 -12.38 27.64
CA LEU A 150 -7.72 -11.74 26.80
C LEU A 150 -7.50 -10.26 27.12
N ASN A 151 -8.18 -9.72 28.14
CA ASN A 151 -8.14 -8.30 28.49
C ASN A 151 -8.39 -7.36 27.30
N VAL A 152 -9.40 -7.69 26.50
CA VAL A 152 -9.83 -6.95 25.30
C VAL A 152 -11.20 -6.31 25.54
N ARG A 153 -11.36 -5.07 25.11
CA ARG A 153 -12.67 -4.39 25.12
C ARG A 153 -13.07 -3.97 23.72
N PHE A 154 -14.27 -4.36 23.32
CA PHE A 154 -14.91 -3.79 22.15
C PHE A 154 -15.50 -2.43 22.52
N LYS A 155 -15.40 -1.47 21.60
CA LYS A 155 -16.02 -0.16 21.69
C LYS A 155 -16.55 0.24 20.32
N GLU A 156 -17.71 0.88 20.29
CA GLU A 156 -18.20 1.52 19.07
C GLU A 156 -17.46 2.84 18.87
N ASP A 157 -16.96 3.07 17.67
CA ASP A 157 -16.21 4.28 17.37
C ASP A 157 -17.14 5.38 16.84
N PHE A 158 -17.61 6.19 17.78
CA PHE A 158 -18.43 7.37 17.53
C PHE A 158 -17.60 8.56 17.07
N CYS A 159 -18.16 9.41 16.22
CA CYS A 159 -17.57 10.72 15.91
C CYS A 159 -17.49 11.60 17.18
N LYS A 160 -16.68 12.65 17.15
CA LYS A 160 -16.47 13.54 18.31
C LYS A 160 -17.80 14.13 18.82
N GLU A 161 -18.65 14.61 17.93
CA GLU A 161 -19.98 15.17 18.22
C GLU A 161 -20.88 14.17 18.97
N ASP A 162 -20.92 12.91 18.50
CA ASP A 162 -21.71 11.83 19.10
C ASP A 162 -21.19 11.43 20.48
N ARG A 163 -19.85 11.44 20.66
CA ARG A 163 -19.22 11.15 21.95
C ARG A 163 -19.61 12.22 22.98
N GLU A 164 -19.55 13.48 22.60
CA GLU A 164 -19.85 14.62 23.48
C GLU A 164 -21.34 14.62 23.87
N THR A 165 -22.24 14.44 22.91
CA THR A 165 -23.68 14.33 23.16
C THR A 165 -24.04 13.22 24.16
N ARG A 166 -23.32 12.09 24.12
CA ARG A 166 -23.55 10.95 25.03
C ARG A 166 -22.84 11.06 26.38
N GLN A 167 -21.85 11.93 26.50
CA GLN A 167 -21.17 12.22 27.78
C GLN A 167 -21.90 13.27 28.60
N HIS A 168 -22.79 14.06 27.98
CA HIS A 168 -23.58 15.05 28.69
C HIS A 168 -24.66 14.40 29.58
N PRO A 169 -24.63 14.60 30.92
CA PRO A 169 -25.58 13.99 31.85
C PRO A 169 -27.03 14.48 31.71
N CYS A 170 -27.28 15.51 30.90
CA CYS A 170 -28.56 16.22 30.85
C CYS A 170 -29.60 15.65 29.88
N ILE A 171 -29.29 14.61 29.09
CA ILE A 171 -30.26 14.03 28.14
C ILE A 171 -31.08 12.88 28.78
N SER A 172 -30.74 12.42 29.98
CA SER A 172 -31.55 11.40 30.68
C SER A 172 -32.79 11.95 31.40
N SER A 173 -32.97 13.28 31.49
CA SER A 173 -34.05 13.87 32.33
C SER A 173 -34.96 14.90 31.64
N LEU A 174 -34.88 15.10 30.32
CA LEU A 174 -35.74 16.06 29.60
C LEU A 174 -36.41 15.40 28.38
N ALA A 175 -37.18 14.35 28.65
CA ALA A 175 -38.38 14.11 27.87
C ALA A 175 -39.46 15.03 28.45
N VAL A 176 -39.70 16.19 27.84
CA VAL A 176 -40.97 16.94 27.85
C VAL A 176 -40.74 18.27 27.11
N LEU A 177 -41.49 18.43 26.02
CA LEU A 177 -41.83 19.65 25.28
C LEU A 177 -40.77 20.29 24.37
N LEU A 178 -40.83 19.93 23.08
CA LEU A 178 -41.03 20.89 21.97
C LEU A 178 -41.69 20.17 20.77
N PRO A 179 -42.63 20.80 20.04
CA PRO A 179 -43.48 20.15 19.05
C PRO A 179 -42.96 20.25 17.61
N SER A 180 -43.41 19.30 16.79
CA SER A 180 -43.47 19.30 15.32
C SER A 180 -42.16 19.28 14.52
N CYS A 181 -41.52 18.11 14.46
CA CYS A 181 -40.87 17.62 13.24
C CYS A 181 -41.49 16.25 12.89
N GLN A 182 -42.34 16.22 11.87
CA GLN A 182 -42.94 14.99 11.36
C GLN A 182 -41.93 14.19 10.53
N ALA A 183 -41.76 12.92 10.93
CA ALA A 183 -41.41 11.74 10.12
C ALA A 183 -39.97 11.58 9.57
N ALA A 184 -39.17 10.81 10.32
CA ALA A 184 -38.76 9.46 9.91
C ALA A 184 -38.53 8.59 11.17
N PRO A 185 -39.12 7.39 11.32
CA PRO A 185 -38.82 6.54 12.46
C PRO A 185 -37.51 5.79 12.16
N SER A 186 -36.38 6.27 12.69
CA SER A 186 -35.19 5.43 12.81
C SER A 186 -35.21 4.74 14.17
N PRO A 187 -35.31 3.40 14.22
CA PRO A 187 -35.18 2.67 15.47
C PRO A 187 -33.70 2.47 15.72
N THR A 188 -33.05 3.33 16.51
CA THR A 188 -31.69 3.00 16.96
C THR A 188 -31.41 3.43 18.40
N SER A 189 -31.99 2.61 19.28
CA SER A 189 -31.34 2.05 20.47
C SER A 189 -30.72 3.00 21.49
N PHE A 190 -31.44 3.15 22.59
CA PHE A 190 -30.84 3.24 23.93
C PHE A 190 -29.83 2.10 24.13
N TYR A 191 -28.55 2.42 24.33
CA TYR A 191 -27.56 1.46 24.84
C TYR A 191 -26.81 2.06 26.02
N GLN A 192 -26.93 1.38 27.14
CA GLN A 192 -26.30 1.68 28.42
C GLN A 192 -24.78 1.46 28.32
N TYR A 193 -24.02 2.50 28.68
CA TYR A 193 -22.57 2.49 28.75
C TYR A 193 -22.15 1.71 30.00
N ILE A 194 -21.57 0.51 29.85
CA ILE A 194 -21.00 -0.20 30.99
C ILE A 194 -19.62 0.39 31.26
N HIS A 195 -19.56 1.31 32.21
CA HIS A 195 -18.31 1.83 32.75
C HIS A 195 -17.64 0.72 33.58
N TYR A 196 -16.59 0.09 33.04
CA TYR A 196 -15.67 -0.70 33.85
C TYR A 196 -14.46 0.16 34.22
N PRO A 197 -13.97 0.08 35.47
CA PRO A 197 -12.80 0.84 35.92
C PRO A 197 -11.61 0.57 35.00
N SER A 198 -10.90 1.64 34.69
CA SER A 198 -9.74 1.69 33.81
C SER A 198 -8.63 0.77 34.34
N SER A 199 -8.52 -0.45 33.80
CA SER A 199 -7.30 -1.25 33.91
C SER A 199 -6.30 -0.76 32.86
N GLU A 200 -5.07 -0.45 33.30
CA GLU A 200 -4.04 0.24 32.52
C GLU A 200 -3.46 -0.59 31.35
N HIS A 201 -3.90 -1.84 31.16
CA HIS A 201 -3.34 -2.79 30.19
C HIS A 201 -4.37 -3.34 29.18
N VAL A 202 -5.52 -2.69 29.01
CA VAL A 202 -6.62 -3.20 28.18
C VAL A 202 -6.52 -2.73 26.74
N GLN A 203 -6.38 -3.66 25.79
CA GLN A 203 -6.42 -3.31 24.36
C GLN A 203 -7.87 -3.04 23.93
N THR A 204 -8.08 -1.91 23.25
CA THR A 204 -9.42 -1.50 22.79
C THR A 204 -9.58 -1.78 21.29
N ILE A 205 -10.65 -2.48 20.95
CA ILE A 205 -11.06 -2.77 19.58
C ILE A 205 -12.26 -1.88 19.25
N SER A 206 -12.01 -0.91 18.38
CA SER A 206 -13.00 -0.02 17.80
C SER A 206 -13.68 -0.67 16.61
N VAL A 207 -15.01 -0.58 16.56
CA VAL A 207 -15.83 -1.18 15.51
C VAL A 207 -16.46 -0.08 14.65
N TRP A 208 -16.28 -0.16 13.33
CA TRP A 208 -16.71 0.85 12.35
C TRP A 208 -17.51 0.25 11.19
N LEU A 209 -18.29 1.12 10.54
CA LEU A 209 -19.08 0.83 9.34
C LEU A 209 -18.68 1.77 8.20
N LEU A 210 -18.75 1.27 6.96
CA LEU A 210 -18.80 2.11 5.75
C LEU A 210 -20.18 2.73 5.56
#